data_AF-A0A356AJ12-F1
#
_entry.id   AF-A0A356AJ12-F1
#
_cell.length_a   1.000
_cell.length_b   1.000
_cell.length_c   1.000
_cell.angle_alpha   90.00
_cell.angle_beta   90.00
_cell.angle_gamma   90.00
#
_symmetry.space_group_name_H-M   'P 1'
#
loop_
_entity.id
_entity.type
_entity.pdbx_description
1 polymer ?
#
loop_
_entity_poly.entity_id
_entity_poly.type
_entity_poly.pdbx_seq_one_letter_code
_entity_poly.pdbx_strand_id
1 'polypeptide(L)'
;YTNYVTSPKDLPRELLTGLIPPENQKKGGRITISSISVDTLSFHLAIVLLASYLGYLCTELIEKWTGFEIPVFCTALIFGYLVQFVLKASKTSKYVDRSTITRISGTATDFLIVSALGSIKISIVIKYGVPMLVTVAAVLILNWLWFILIGGHTSPRDWFERDLMVWGQANGVLATGILLERVVDPEQKAYAVEDTGFANLISRPIITFLTVAPPIFIGLFPVVSSYVFGWGSLLVTAIILLIGYKFKWYTPGGPLPKGRAKLNLGQQEKSEAAAK
;
A
#
# COMPACT_ATOMS: atom_id res chain seq x y z
N TYR A 1 -4.51 -16.79 11.87
CA TYR A 1 -3.19 -16.15 12.09
C TYR A 1 -3.31 -14.72 12.59
N THR A 2 -4.49 -14.10 12.49
CA THR A 2 -4.78 -12.76 13.00
C THR A 2 -4.61 -12.64 14.53
N ASN A 3 -4.12 -11.49 14.96
CA ASN A 3 -3.90 -11.10 16.34
C ASN A 3 -5.04 -10.25 16.91
N TYR A 4 -5.78 -9.54 16.05
CA TYR A 4 -6.77 -8.54 16.50
C TYR A 4 -8.23 -8.88 16.15
N VAL A 5 -8.49 -9.68 15.11
CA VAL A 5 -9.85 -10.08 14.71
C VAL A 5 -9.97 -11.60 14.61
N THR A 6 -10.97 -12.21 15.26
CA THR A 6 -11.18 -13.67 15.27
C THR A 6 -12.05 -14.20 14.15
N SER A 7 -13.11 -13.48 13.78
CA SER A 7 -14.06 -13.86 12.74
C SER A 7 -14.57 -12.64 12.00
N PRO A 8 -14.81 -12.73 10.67
CA PRO A 8 -15.51 -11.67 9.93
C PRO A 8 -16.91 -11.37 10.49
N LYS A 9 -17.52 -12.31 11.21
CA LYS A 9 -18.81 -12.13 11.90
C LYS A 9 -18.72 -11.20 13.11
N ASP A 10 -17.53 -11.01 13.65
CA ASP A 10 -17.26 -10.14 14.80
C ASP A 10 -17.11 -8.66 14.37
N LEU A 11 -17.10 -8.38 13.07
CA LEU A 11 -17.02 -7.01 12.55
C LEU A 11 -18.35 -6.27 12.77
N PRO A 12 -18.29 -5.00 13.24
CA PRO A 12 -19.46 -4.15 13.32
C PRO A 12 -20.27 -4.12 12.02
N ARG A 13 -21.60 -4.15 12.13
CA ARG A 13 -22.52 -4.14 10.97
C ARG A 13 -22.28 -2.97 10.02
N GLU A 14 -21.82 -1.84 10.54
CA GLU A 14 -21.41 -0.66 9.78
C GLU A 14 -20.23 -0.91 8.83
N LEU A 15 -19.26 -1.77 9.20
CA LEU A 15 -18.15 -2.16 8.31
C LEU A 15 -18.59 -3.15 7.23
N LEU A 16 -19.58 -4.00 7.53
CA LEU A 16 -20.12 -4.97 6.58
C LEU A 16 -21.03 -4.33 5.52
N THR A 17 -21.82 -3.35 5.93
CA THR A 17 -22.78 -2.66 5.04
C THR A 17 -22.20 -1.41 4.41
N GLY A 18 -21.13 -0.85 4.98
CA GLY A 18 -20.60 0.47 4.62
C GLY A 18 -21.47 1.64 5.08
N LEU A 19 -22.61 1.37 5.74
CA LEU A 19 -23.54 2.39 6.22
C LEU A 19 -23.37 2.56 7.73
N ILE A 20 -22.90 3.74 8.14
CA ILE A 20 -22.70 4.10 9.54
C ILE A 20 -24.01 4.71 10.09
N PRO A 21 -24.61 4.14 11.15
CA PRO A 21 -25.85 4.67 11.70
C PRO A 21 -25.63 6.06 12.32
N PRO A 22 -26.66 6.95 12.35
CA PRO A 22 -26.50 8.37 12.73
C PRO A 22 -25.77 8.59 14.05
N GLU A 23 -26.02 7.75 15.05
CA GLU A 23 -25.41 7.78 16.38
C GLU A 23 -23.88 7.51 16.37
N ASN A 24 -23.39 6.77 15.37
CA ASN A 24 -21.97 6.39 15.25
C ASN A 24 -21.21 7.24 14.22
N GLN A 25 -21.88 8.17 13.52
CA GLN A 25 -21.27 8.98 12.48
C GLN A 25 -20.22 9.94 13.07
N LYS A 26 -18.99 9.84 12.56
CA LYS A 26 -17.86 10.68 12.95
C LYS A 26 -17.80 11.95 12.10
N LYS A 27 -17.33 13.06 12.70
CA LYS A 27 -17.06 14.30 11.95
C LYS A 27 -16.00 14.05 10.87
N GLY A 28 -16.28 14.47 9.63
CA GLY A 28 -15.44 14.16 8.47
C GLY A 28 -14.17 15.00 8.33
N GLY A 29 -14.04 16.10 9.07
CA GLY A 29 -12.87 16.97 9.05
C GLY A 29 -13.04 18.17 9.98
N ARG A 30 -11.98 18.96 10.12
CA ARG A 30 -11.99 20.21 10.89
C ARG A 30 -11.98 21.39 9.92
N ILE A 31 -12.78 22.41 10.21
CA ILE A 31 -12.68 23.72 9.55
C ILE A 31 -11.46 24.43 10.15
N THR A 32 -10.39 24.55 9.37
CA THR A 32 -9.11 25.09 9.85
C THR A 32 -8.86 26.52 9.41
N ILE A 33 -9.56 26.98 8.38
CA ILE A 33 -9.45 28.34 7.83
C ILE A 33 -10.84 28.96 7.73
N SER A 34 -10.90 30.28 7.96
CA SER A 34 -12.12 31.06 7.80
C SER A 34 -12.56 31.07 6.33
N SER A 35 -13.83 30.74 6.08
CA SER A 35 -14.44 30.77 4.75
C SER A 35 -14.51 32.16 4.12
N ILE A 36 -14.32 33.23 4.91
CA ILE A 36 -14.18 34.61 4.40
C ILE A 36 -12.89 34.75 3.58
N SER A 37 -11.83 34.02 3.92
CA SER A 37 -10.55 34.08 3.21
C SER A 37 -10.50 33.06 2.08
N VAL A 38 -10.71 31.79 2.42
CA VAL A 38 -10.76 30.68 1.46
C VAL A 38 -11.50 29.52 2.12
N ASP A 39 -12.25 28.77 1.33
CA ASP A 39 -12.87 27.55 1.82
C ASP A 39 -11.82 26.53 2.30
N THR A 40 -12.12 25.82 3.39
CA THR A 40 -11.17 24.85 3.98
C THR A 40 -10.87 23.71 3.02
N LEU A 41 -11.85 23.20 2.26
CA LEU A 41 -11.62 22.14 1.29
C LEU A 41 -10.71 22.65 0.16
N SER A 42 -10.99 23.85 -0.35
CA SER A 42 -10.17 24.49 -1.39
C SER A 42 -8.72 24.68 -0.95
N PHE A 43 -8.49 25.08 0.30
CA PHE A 43 -7.13 25.19 0.85
C PHE A 43 -6.37 23.86 0.84
N HIS A 44 -6.98 22.79 1.35
CA HIS A 44 -6.35 21.48 1.38
C HIS A 44 -6.15 20.90 -0.02
N LEU A 45 -7.11 21.12 -0.91
CA LEU A 45 -7.01 20.72 -2.31
C LEU A 45 -5.86 21.45 -3.00
N ALA A 46 -5.71 22.77 -2.76
CA ALA A 46 -4.60 23.55 -3.28
C ALA A 46 -3.23 23.02 -2.82
N ILE A 47 -3.10 22.58 -1.56
CA ILE A 47 -1.84 21.96 -1.07
C ILE A 47 -1.49 20.71 -1.89
N VAL A 48 -2.46 19.81 -2.10
CA VAL A 48 -2.24 18.56 -2.84
C VAL A 48 -1.96 18.83 -4.33
N LEU A 49 -2.72 19.73 -4.94
CA LEU A 49 -2.56 20.11 -6.35
C LEU A 49 -1.24 20.84 -6.59
N LEU A 50 -0.81 21.71 -5.67
CA LEU A 50 0.47 22.41 -5.77
C LEU A 50 1.63 21.41 -5.76
N ALA A 51 1.64 20.47 -4.82
CA ALA A 51 2.69 19.44 -4.77
C ALA A 51 2.71 18.59 -6.05
N SER A 52 1.53 18.21 -6.54
CA SER A 52 1.39 17.39 -7.76
C SER A 52 1.85 18.14 -9.01
N TYR A 53 1.47 19.42 -9.14
CA TYR A 53 1.81 20.25 -10.28
C TYR A 53 3.30 20.60 -10.32
N LEU A 54 3.91 20.91 -9.16
CA LEU A 54 5.36 21.13 -9.08
C LEU A 54 6.14 19.85 -9.41
N GLY A 55 5.65 18.68 -8.99
CA GLY A 55 6.19 17.39 -9.39
C GLY A 55 6.15 17.19 -10.91
N TYR A 56 5.01 17.47 -11.53
CA TYR A 56 4.84 17.41 -12.98
C TYR A 56 5.84 18.30 -13.72
N LEU A 57 5.94 19.58 -13.34
CA LEU A 57 6.89 20.52 -13.95
C LEU A 57 8.34 20.06 -13.77
N CYS A 58 8.67 19.46 -12.62
CA CYS A 58 9.99 18.93 -12.35
C CYS A 58 10.32 17.74 -13.25
N THR A 59 9.35 16.84 -13.49
CA THR A 59 9.51 15.74 -14.45
C THR A 59 9.77 16.28 -15.85
N GLU A 60 8.96 17.21 -16.35
CA GLU A 60 9.17 17.80 -17.68
C GLU A 60 10.54 18.49 -17.81
N LEU A 61 10.98 19.18 -16.75
CA LEU A 61 12.29 19.84 -16.75
C LEU A 61 13.44 18.82 -16.78
N ILE A 62 13.35 17.75 -15.98
CA ILE A 62 14.36 16.69 -15.94
C ILE A 62 14.42 15.99 -17.30
N GLU A 63 13.27 15.65 -17.88
CA GLU A 63 13.20 15.02 -19.20
C GLU A 63 13.85 15.91 -20.27
N LYS A 64 13.52 17.21 -20.28
CA LYS A 64 14.10 18.17 -21.23
C LYS A 64 15.62 18.30 -21.11
N TRP A 65 16.18 18.20 -19.90
CA TRP A 65 17.61 18.41 -19.64
C TRP A 65 18.44 17.14 -19.80
N THR A 66 17.88 15.99 -19.42
CA THR A 66 18.61 14.72 -19.33
C THR A 66 18.21 13.73 -20.41
N GLY A 67 17.08 13.95 -21.09
CA GLY A 67 16.45 12.97 -21.98
C GLY A 67 15.84 11.77 -21.24
N PHE A 68 15.81 11.78 -19.90
CA PHE A 68 15.29 10.70 -19.08
C PHE A 68 13.94 11.06 -18.46
N GLU A 69 12.93 10.24 -18.72
CA GLU A 69 11.59 10.42 -18.15
C GLU A 69 11.51 9.83 -16.74
N ILE A 70 11.34 10.70 -15.74
CA ILE A 70 11.07 10.29 -14.35
C ILE A 70 9.55 10.30 -14.13
N PRO A 71 8.94 9.18 -13.66
CA PRO A 71 7.51 9.15 -13.39
C PRO A 71 7.06 10.29 -12.47
N VAL A 72 6.02 11.01 -12.91
CA VAL A 72 5.48 12.21 -12.22
C VAL A 72 5.13 11.95 -10.76
N PHE A 73 4.72 10.73 -10.40
CA PHE A 73 4.39 10.42 -9.01
C PHE A 73 5.62 10.50 -8.08
N CYS A 74 6.82 10.15 -8.56
CA CYS A 74 8.06 10.19 -7.78
C CYS A 74 8.42 11.63 -7.42
N THR A 75 8.41 12.51 -8.42
CA THR A 75 8.69 13.94 -8.27
C THR A 75 7.59 14.61 -7.44
N ALA A 76 6.32 14.30 -7.67
CA ALA A 76 5.20 14.80 -6.86
C ALA A 76 5.34 14.44 -5.38
N LEU A 77 5.84 13.25 -5.06
CA LEU A 77 6.07 12.83 -3.68
C LEU A 77 7.21 13.62 -3.01
N ILE A 78 8.29 13.92 -3.74
CA ILE A 78 9.37 14.82 -3.27
C ILE A 78 8.80 16.21 -2.95
N PHE A 79 8.00 16.77 -3.86
CA PHE A 79 7.35 18.05 -3.63
C PHE A 79 6.30 18.01 -2.51
N GLY A 80 5.62 16.88 -2.31
CA GLY A 80 4.74 16.66 -1.16
C GLY A 80 5.50 16.79 0.16
N TYR A 81 6.69 16.18 0.26
CA TYR A 81 7.57 16.35 1.42
C TYR A 81 8.10 17.77 1.55
N LEU A 82 8.44 18.43 0.44
CA LEU A 82 8.89 19.82 0.45
C LEU A 82 7.80 20.76 0.97
N VAL A 83 6.56 20.60 0.50
CA VAL A 83 5.40 21.38 0.97
C VAL A 83 5.16 21.09 2.46
N GLN A 84 5.22 19.83 2.89
CA GLN A 84 5.11 19.48 4.30
C GLN A 84 6.21 20.12 5.16
N PHE A 85 7.45 20.15 4.65
CA PHE A 85 8.58 20.79 5.31
C PHE A 85 8.36 22.30 5.45
N VAL A 86 7.92 22.99 4.39
CA VAL A 86 7.60 24.42 4.41
C VAL A 86 6.47 24.73 5.40
N LEU A 87 5.41 23.91 5.45
CA LEU A 87 4.31 24.07 6.41
C LEU A 87 4.74 23.86 7.86
N LYS A 88 5.70 22.95 8.11
CA LYS A 88 6.29 22.74 9.44
C LYS A 88 7.20 23.90 9.82
N ALA A 89 8.08 24.33 8.92
CA ALA A 89 9.01 25.45 9.15
C ALA A 89 8.27 26.76 9.43
N SER A 90 7.18 27.03 8.70
CA SER A 90 6.32 28.20 8.91
C SER A 90 5.36 28.08 10.10
N LYS A 91 5.36 26.95 10.83
CA LYS A 91 4.43 26.66 11.94
C LYS A 91 2.94 26.73 11.55
N THR A 92 2.64 26.58 10.25
CA THR A 92 1.28 26.62 9.70
C THR A 92 0.66 25.22 9.55
N SER A 93 1.44 24.15 9.75
CA SER A 93 0.96 22.76 9.72
C SER A 93 -0.26 22.49 10.62
N LYS A 94 -0.49 23.28 11.68
CA LYS A 94 -1.69 23.23 12.53
C LYS A 94 -3.00 23.53 11.80
N TYR A 95 -2.95 24.19 10.64
CA TYR A 95 -4.11 24.47 9.78
C TYR A 95 -4.35 23.38 8.73
N VAL A 96 -3.52 22.35 8.69
CA VAL A 96 -3.71 21.19 7.81
C VAL A 96 -4.40 20.08 8.58
N ASP A 97 -5.66 19.82 8.24
CA ASP A 97 -6.48 18.75 8.76
C ASP A 97 -6.20 17.44 8.03
N ARG A 98 -5.64 16.46 8.76
CA ARG A 98 -5.31 15.13 8.23
C ARG A 98 -6.55 14.42 7.68
N SER A 99 -7.71 14.56 8.33
CA SER A 99 -8.95 13.91 7.88
C SER A 99 -9.37 14.40 6.50
N THR A 100 -9.33 15.71 6.27
CA THR A 100 -9.62 16.32 4.96
C THR A 100 -8.64 15.85 3.88
N ILE A 101 -7.33 15.82 4.17
CA ILE A 101 -6.32 15.29 3.23
C ILE A 101 -6.58 13.81 2.90
N THR A 102 -6.90 12.98 3.90
CA THR A 102 -7.23 11.56 3.68
C THR A 102 -8.46 11.40 2.79
N ARG A 103 -9.48 12.25 2.93
CA ARG A 103 -10.67 12.22 2.06
C ARG A 103 -10.34 12.62 0.63
N ILE A 104 -9.56 13.68 0.42
CA ILE A 104 -9.06 14.08 -0.91
C ILE A 104 -8.29 12.93 -1.56
N SER A 105 -7.39 12.29 -0.81
CA SER A 105 -6.63 11.12 -1.27
C SER A 105 -7.54 9.94 -1.62
N GLY A 106 -8.58 9.67 -0.83
CA GLY A 106 -9.59 8.66 -1.13
C GLY A 106 -10.30 8.95 -2.45
N THR A 107 -10.84 10.16 -2.60
CA THR A 107 -11.51 10.58 -3.85
C THR A 107 -10.59 10.52 -5.08
N ALA A 108 -9.34 10.95 -4.95
CA ALA A 108 -8.36 10.84 -6.03
C ALA A 108 -8.07 9.37 -6.40
N THR A 109 -8.05 8.48 -5.41
CA THR A 109 -7.89 7.04 -5.63
C THR A 109 -9.10 6.45 -6.36
N ASP A 110 -10.32 6.88 -6.03
CA ASP A 110 -11.53 6.44 -6.73
C ASP A 110 -11.50 6.85 -8.21
N PHE A 111 -11.12 8.10 -8.51
CA PHE A 111 -10.93 8.56 -9.89
C PHE A 111 -9.85 7.79 -10.63
N LEU A 112 -8.73 7.50 -9.96
CA LEU A 112 -7.66 6.68 -10.52
C LEU A 112 -8.18 5.28 -10.89
N ILE A 113 -8.93 4.63 -9.99
CA ILE A 113 -9.51 3.30 -10.23
C ILE A 113 -10.49 3.34 -11.41
N VAL A 114 -11.42 4.30 -11.43
CA VAL A 114 -12.40 4.43 -12.52
C VAL A 114 -11.70 4.68 -13.86
N SER A 115 -10.68 5.53 -13.88
CA SER A 115 -9.90 5.82 -15.09
C SER A 115 -9.13 4.59 -15.56
N ALA A 116 -8.52 3.85 -14.64
CA ALA A 116 -7.81 2.61 -14.93
C ALA A 116 -8.76 1.56 -15.55
N LEU A 117 -9.93 1.35 -14.94
CA LEU A 117 -10.95 0.44 -15.46
C LEU A 117 -11.43 0.88 -16.86
N GLY A 118 -11.63 2.18 -17.05
CA GLY A 118 -12.02 2.74 -18.35
C GLY A 118 -10.96 2.59 -19.45
N SER A 119 -9.67 2.53 -19.09
CA SER A 119 -8.56 2.38 -20.04
C SER A 119 -8.42 0.95 -20.59
N ILE A 120 -9.06 -0.05 -19.96
CA ILE A 120 -8.91 -1.46 -20.33
C ILE A 120 -9.66 -1.74 -21.64
N LYS A 121 -8.92 -2.18 -22.67
CA LYS A 121 -9.49 -2.61 -23.94
C LYS A 121 -10.12 -4.00 -23.80
N ILE A 122 -11.45 -4.06 -23.69
CA ILE A 122 -12.19 -5.32 -23.51
C ILE A 122 -11.85 -6.38 -24.57
N SER A 123 -11.62 -5.97 -25.81
CA SER A 123 -11.26 -6.88 -26.91
C SER A 123 -9.92 -7.60 -26.67
N ILE A 124 -8.96 -6.95 -25.99
CA ILE A 124 -7.69 -7.56 -25.62
C ILE A 124 -7.91 -8.59 -24.51
N VAL A 125 -8.74 -8.25 -23.52
CA VAL A 125 -9.07 -9.15 -22.41
C VAL A 125 -9.72 -10.43 -22.91
N ILE A 126 -10.65 -10.34 -23.86
CA ILE A 126 -11.30 -11.53 -24.45
C ILE A 126 -10.28 -12.33 -25.26
N LYS A 127 -9.50 -11.67 -26.13
CA LYS A 127 -8.49 -12.32 -26.98
C LYS A 127 -7.43 -13.08 -26.17
N TYR A 128 -7.03 -12.54 -25.03
CA TYR A 128 -6.01 -13.12 -24.15
C TYR A 128 -6.59 -13.69 -22.85
N GLY A 129 -7.89 -13.99 -22.80
CA GLY A 129 -8.55 -14.40 -21.56
C GLY A 129 -7.91 -15.63 -20.91
N VAL A 130 -7.64 -16.66 -21.70
CA VAL A 130 -6.97 -17.89 -21.24
C VAL A 130 -5.55 -17.62 -20.72
N PRO A 131 -4.61 -17.04 -21.51
CA PRO A 131 -3.27 -16.76 -21.01
C PRO A 131 -3.26 -15.78 -19.83
N MET A 132 -4.20 -14.83 -19.78
CA MET A 132 -4.34 -13.91 -18.65
C MET A 132 -4.79 -14.65 -17.38
N LEU A 133 -5.79 -15.53 -17.46
CA LEU A 133 -6.26 -16.33 -16.33
C LEU A 133 -5.17 -17.26 -15.79
N VAL A 134 -4.43 -17.93 -16.67
CA VAL A 134 -3.30 -18.79 -16.27
C VAL A 134 -2.24 -17.97 -15.53
N THR A 135 -1.89 -16.79 -16.05
CA THR A 135 -0.89 -15.91 -15.44
C THR A 135 -1.38 -15.39 -14.08
N VAL A 136 -2.63 -14.96 -13.98
CA VAL A 136 -3.24 -14.49 -12.71
C VAL A 136 -3.24 -15.62 -11.68
N ALA A 137 -3.65 -16.84 -12.05
CA ALA A 137 -3.65 -17.97 -11.15
C ALA A 137 -2.22 -18.32 -10.68
N ALA A 138 -1.25 -18.35 -11.59
CA ALA A 138 0.14 -18.61 -11.24
C ALA A 138 0.71 -17.55 -10.29
N VAL A 139 0.50 -16.26 -10.58
CA VAL A 139 0.94 -15.16 -9.71
C VAL A 139 0.26 -15.21 -8.35
N LEU A 140 -1.04 -15.50 -8.29
CA LEU A 140 -1.77 -15.62 -7.03
C LEU A 140 -1.20 -16.75 -6.15
N ILE A 141 -0.92 -17.92 -6.76
CA ILE A 141 -0.30 -19.05 -6.05
C ILE A 141 1.11 -18.67 -5.57
N LEU A 142 1.93 -18.05 -6.42
CA LEU A 142 3.28 -17.64 -6.06
C LEU A 142 3.28 -16.60 -4.93
N ASN A 143 2.41 -15.59 -5.01
CA ASN A 143 2.25 -14.58 -3.96
C ASN A 143 1.75 -15.21 -2.65
N TRP A 144 0.85 -16.19 -2.72
CA TRP A 144 0.39 -16.92 -1.55
C TRP A 144 1.52 -17.74 -0.91
N LEU A 145 2.31 -18.46 -1.71
CA LEU A 145 3.48 -19.18 -1.22
C LEU A 145 4.51 -18.22 -0.63
N TRP A 146 4.74 -17.05 -1.25
CA TRP A 146 5.64 -16.03 -0.74
C TRP A 146 5.20 -15.49 0.62
N PHE A 147 3.92 -15.15 0.74
CA PHE A 147 3.29 -14.67 1.98
C PHE A 147 3.49 -15.66 3.13
N ILE A 148 3.26 -16.95 2.88
CA ILE A 148 3.39 -17.99 3.91
C ILE A 148 4.85 -18.33 4.21
N LEU A 149 5.66 -18.60 3.18
CA LEU A 149 7.01 -19.12 3.35
C LEU A 149 8.01 -18.04 3.78
N ILE A 150 7.88 -16.82 3.25
CA ILE A 150 8.82 -15.73 3.49
C ILE A 150 8.23 -14.74 4.47
N GLY A 151 7.04 -14.22 4.18
CA GLY A 151 6.33 -13.25 5.02
C GLY A 151 6.10 -13.71 6.45
N GLY A 152 5.74 -14.99 6.61
CA GLY A 152 5.60 -15.67 7.91
C GLY A 152 6.84 -15.67 8.80
N HIS A 153 8.02 -15.35 8.24
CA HIS A 153 9.31 -15.47 8.91
C HIS A 153 10.17 -14.20 8.88
N THR A 154 9.64 -13.10 8.33
CA THR A 154 10.33 -11.79 8.24
C THR A 154 9.89 -10.82 9.33
N SER A 155 8.68 -10.97 9.89
CA SER A 155 8.17 -10.09 10.94
C SER A 155 8.05 -10.83 12.29
N PRO A 156 8.78 -10.41 13.33
CA PRO A 156 8.72 -11.07 14.64
C PRO A 156 7.44 -10.76 15.43
N ARG A 157 6.72 -9.68 15.09
CA ARG A 157 5.46 -9.27 15.71
C ARG A 157 4.43 -8.97 14.64
N ASP A 158 3.18 -9.35 14.88
CA ASP A 158 2.02 -9.06 14.02
C ASP A 158 2.28 -9.34 12.53
N TRP A 159 2.98 -10.47 12.28
CA TRP A 159 3.49 -10.81 10.95
C TRP A 159 2.38 -10.89 9.92
N PHE A 160 1.22 -11.44 10.32
CA PHE A 160 0.11 -11.64 9.42
C PHE A 160 -0.48 -10.30 9.00
N GLU A 161 -0.74 -9.39 9.94
CA GLU A 161 -1.26 -8.04 9.65
C GLU A 161 -0.30 -7.23 8.78
N ARG A 162 1.00 -7.28 9.11
CA ARG A 162 2.04 -6.54 8.40
C ARG A 162 2.28 -7.07 6.99
N ASP A 163 2.37 -8.38 6.83
CA ASP A 163 2.64 -8.97 5.52
C ASP A 163 1.39 -8.97 4.63
N LEU A 164 0.18 -8.86 5.20
CA LEU A 164 -1.07 -8.76 4.44
C LEU A 164 -1.14 -7.46 3.64
N MET A 165 -0.53 -6.38 4.15
CA MET A 165 -0.32 -5.14 3.39
C MET A 165 0.50 -5.39 2.12
N VAL A 166 1.62 -6.10 2.25
CA VAL A 166 2.53 -6.43 1.15
C VAL A 166 1.86 -7.38 0.17
N TRP A 167 1.15 -8.40 0.66
CA TRP A 167 0.39 -9.34 -0.18
C TRP A 167 -0.73 -8.64 -0.96
N GLY A 168 -1.48 -7.74 -0.33
CA GLY A 168 -2.51 -6.96 -1.01
C GLY A 168 -1.93 -6.05 -2.09
N GLN A 169 -0.78 -5.43 -1.83
CA GLN A 169 -0.05 -4.68 -2.85
C GLN A 169 0.45 -5.56 -4.00
N ALA A 170 0.97 -6.77 -3.71
CA ALA A 170 1.49 -7.69 -4.72
C ALA A 170 0.41 -8.29 -5.64
N ASN A 171 -0.84 -8.38 -5.17
CA ASN A 171 -1.98 -8.88 -5.95
C ASN A 171 -2.83 -7.76 -6.58
N GLY A 172 -2.46 -6.50 -6.38
CA GLY A 172 -3.24 -5.37 -6.86
C GLY A 172 -2.51 -4.05 -6.64
N VAL A 173 -3.08 -3.22 -5.78
CA VAL A 173 -2.51 -1.91 -5.44
C VAL A 173 -2.39 -1.76 -3.93
N LEU A 174 -1.60 -0.77 -3.49
CA LEU A 174 -1.43 -0.47 -2.06
C LEU A 174 -2.77 -0.30 -1.34
N ALA A 175 -3.78 0.29 -1.99
CA ALA A 175 -5.12 0.45 -1.44
C ALA A 175 -5.80 -0.89 -1.09
N THR A 176 -5.56 -1.94 -1.89
CA THR A 176 -6.04 -3.31 -1.61
C THR A 176 -5.39 -3.85 -0.33
N GLY A 177 -4.10 -3.60 -0.13
CA GLY A 177 -3.39 -3.92 1.12
C GLY A 177 -4.00 -3.23 2.34
N ILE A 178 -4.24 -1.91 2.26
CA ILE A 178 -4.87 -1.13 3.33
C ILE A 178 -6.27 -1.65 3.65
N LEU A 179 -7.05 -2.02 2.63
CA LEU A 179 -8.39 -2.57 2.84
C LEU A 179 -8.34 -3.90 3.59
N LEU A 180 -7.44 -4.82 3.19
CA LEU A 180 -7.28 -6.11 3.85
C LEU A 180 -6.78 -5.94 5.29
N GLU A 181 -5.86 -5.01 5.52
CA GLU A 181 -5.32 -4.70 6.84
C GLU A 181 -6.43 -4.17 7.76
N ARG A 182 -7.30 -3.27 7.28
CA ARG A 182 -8.46 -2.79 8.08
C ARG A 182 -9.46 -3.88 8.46
N VAL A 183 -9.52 -4.98 7.71
CA VAL A 183 -10.37 -6.14 8.04
C VAL A 183 -9.76 -6.94 9.18
N VAL A 184 -8.44 -7.03 9.27
CA VAL A 184 -7.73 -7.86 10.27
C VAL A 184 -7.22 -7.07 11.47
N ASP A 185 -7.03 -5.76 11.32
CA ASP A 185 -6.61 -4.80 12.33
C ASP A 185 -7.30 -3.42 12.12
N PRO A 186 -8.59 -3.31 12.46
CA PRO A 186 -9.37 -2.08 12.26
C PRO A 186 -8.80 -0.87 13.03
N GLU A 187 -8.11 -1.11 14.14
CA GLU A 187 -7.54 -0.08 15.01
C GLU A 187 -6.06 0.23 14.68
N GLN A 188 -5.48 -0.38 13.65
CA GLN A 188 -4.11 -0.16 13.16
C GLN A 188 -3.03 -0.40 14.24
N LYS A 189 -3.24 -1.35 15.16
CA LYS A 189 -2.32 -1.64 16.28
C LYS A 189 -1.01 -2.30 15.84
N ALA A 190 -0.99 -2.92 14.67
CA ALA A 190 0.17 -3.56 14.07
C ALA A 190 1.17 -2.56 13.46
N TYR A 191 0.77 -1.28 13.31
CA TYR A 191 1.53 -0.24 12.59
C TYR A 191 1.90 -0.66 11.16
N ALA A 192 1.08 -1.51 10.54
CA ALA A 192 1.37 -2.12 9.25
C ALA A 192 1.37 -1.09 8.11
N VAL A 193 0.47 -0.12 8.16
CA VAL A 193 0.36 0.95 7.16
C VAL A 193 1.55 1.90 7.21
N GLU A 194 1.97 2.31 8.41
CA GLU A 194 3.12 3.20 8.60
C GLU A 194 4.43 2.55 8.15
N ASP A 195 4.67 1.30 8.58
CA ASP A 195 5.87 0.55 8.22
C ASP A 195 5.95 0.29 6.72
N THR A 196 4.82 -0.11 6.11
CA THR A 196 4.73 -0.32 4.66
C THR A 196 4.96 1.00 3.92
N GLY A 197 4.41 2.12 4.39
CA GLY A 197 4.62 3.43 3.79
C GLY A 197 6.10 3.83 3.72
N PHE A 198 6.84 3.62 4.80
CA PHE A 198 8.28 3.89 4.83
C PHE A 198 9.08 2.92 3.97
N ALA A 199 8.82 1.62 4.07
CA ALA A 199 9.49 0.61 3.25
C ALA A 199 9.28 0.86 1.75
N ASN A 200 8.06 1.22 1.39
CA ASN A 200 7.65 1.49 0.02
C ASN A 200 8.28 2.77 -0.54
N LEU A 201 8.56 3.78 0.30
CA LEU A 201 9.32 4.96 -0.10
C LEU A 201 10.73 4.58 -0.56
N ILE A 202 11.39 3.69 0.20
CA ILE A 202 12.76 3.24 -0.09
C ILE A 202 12.78 2.30 -1.30
N SER A 203 11.81 1.38 -1.41
CA SER A 203 11.78 0.38 -2.48
C SER A 203 11.21 0.90 -3.80
N ARG A 204 10.51 2.05 -3.79
CA ARG A 204 9.81 2.60 -4.96
C ARG A 204 10.69 2.75 -6.21
N PRO A 205 11.91 3.31 -6.15
CA PRO A 205 12.78 3.42 -7.32
C PRO A 205 13.09 2.06 -7.96
N ILE A 206 13.31 1.04 -7.12
CA ILE A 206 13.62 -0.32 -7.56
C ILE A 206 12.39 -0.94 -8.25
N ILE A 207 11.21 -0.83 -7.63
CA ILE A 207 9.97 -1.37 -8.19
C ILE A 207 9.64 -0.70 -9.53
N THR A 208 9.74 0.62 -9.60
CA THR A 208 9.53 1.39 -10.83
C THR A 208 10.48 0.93 -11.93
N PHE A 209 11.78 0.80 -11.62
CA PHE A 209 12.76 0.30 -12.56
C PHE A 209 12.42 -1.10 -13.07
N LEU A 210 12.10 -2.04 -12.16
CA LEU A 210 11.71 -3.41 -12.52
C LEU A 210 10.39 -3.51 -13.29
N THR A 211 9.54 -2.48 -13.24
CA THR A 211 8.27 -2.44 -13.99
C THR A 211 8.49 -1.90 -15.41
N VAL A 212 9.34 -0.87 -15.55
CA VAL A 212 9.53 -0.16 -16.82
C VAL A 212 10.63 -0.79 -17.68
N ALA A 213 11.72 -1.25 -17.06
CA ALA A 213 12.87 -1.76 -17.80
C ALA A 213 12.56 -3.04 -18.61
N PRO A 214 11.91 -4.09 -18.05
CA PRO A 214 11.76 -5.35 -18.78
C PRO A 214 10.99 -5.23 -20.11
N PRO A 215 9.84 -4.52 -20.20
CA PRO A 215 9.17 -4.33 -21.49
C PRO A 215 10.05 -3.66 -22.56
N ILE A 216 10.84 -2.65 -22.17
CA ILE A 216 11.74 -1.92 -23.09
C ILE A 216 12.84 -2.86 -23.61
N PHE A 217 13.53 -3.55 -22.70
CA PHE A 217 14.64 -4.42 -23.07
C PHE A 217 14.19 -5.69 -23.81
N ILE A 218 13.04 -6.27 -23.46
CA ILE A 218 12.45 -7.37 -24.22
C ILE A 218 12.09 -6.93 -25.64
N GLY A 219 11.68 -5.67 -25.84
CA GLY A 219 11.46 -5.11 -27.17
C GLY A 219 12.72 -4.97 -28.02
N LEU A 220 13.89 -4.75 -27.40
CA LEU A 220 15.18 -4.56 -28.08
C LEU A 220 15.95 -5.88 -28.27
N PHE A 221 15.99 -6.74 -27.25
CA PHE A 221 16.75 -8.01 -27.22
C PHE A 221 15.91 -9.14 -26.58
N PRO A 222 14.91 -9.69 -27.29
CA PRO A 222 13.85 -10.50 -26.69
C PRO A 222 14.36 -11.72 -25.90
N VAL A 223 15.33 -12.45 -26.45
CA VAL A 223 15.81 -13.71 -25.86
C VAL A 223 16.75 -13.44 -24.69
N VAL A 224 17.76 -12.59 -24.91
CA VAL A 224 18.79 -12.31 -23.89
C VAL A 224 18.18 -11.58 -22.69
N SER A 225 17.36 -10.57 -22.94
CA SER A 225 16.75 -9.78 -21.87
C SER A 225 15.80 -10.61 -21.01
N SER A 226 15.01 -11.51 -21.61
CA SER A 226 14.11 -12.37 -20.83
C SER A 226 14.86 -13.25 -19.83
N TYR A 227 16.00 -13.84 -20.23
CA TYR A 227 16.84 -14.62 -19.32
C TYR A 227 17.55 -13.75 -18.28
N VAL A 228 18.06 -12.58 -18.68
CA VAL A 228 18.74 -11.65 -17.76
C VAL A 228 17.80 -11.13 -16.68
N PHE A 229 16.57 -10.69 -17.02
CA PHE A 229 15.61 -10.23 -16.03
C PHE A 229 15.03 -11.39 -15.21
N GLY A 230 14.73 -12.52 -15.83
CA GLY A 230 14.21 -13.70 -15.14
C GLY A 230 15.21 -14.24 -14.11
N TRP A 231 16.38 -14.68 -14.56
CA TRP A 231 17.40 -15.25 -13.67
C TRP A 231 18.06 -14.20 -12.79
N GLY A 232 18.26 -12.98 -13.29
CA GLY A 232 18.84 -11.88 -12.53
C GLY A 232 17.95 -11.48 -11.35
N SER A 233 16.63 -11.37 -11.54
CA SER A 233 15.72 -11.06 -10.43
C SER A 233 15.68 -12.17 -9.38
N LEU A 234 15.71 -13.44 -9.78
CA LEU A 234 15.82 -14.57 -8.86
C LEU A 234 17.13 -14.55 -8.07
N LEU A 235 18.26 -14.26 -8.74
CA LEU A 235 19.56 -14.18 -8.09
C LEU A 235 19.63 -13.01 -7.09
N VAL A 236 19.14 -11.82 -7.48
CA VAL A 236 19.07 -10.66 -6.58
C VAL A 236 18.19 -10.98 -5.38
N THR A 237 17.04 -11.61 -5.60
CA THR A 237 16.14 -12.04 -4.54
C THR A 237 16.81 -13.04 -3.59
N ALA A 238 17.52 -14.02 -4.13
CA ALA A 238 18.29 -14.97 -3.32
C ALA A 238 19.37 -14.28 -2.48
N ILE A 239 20.08 -13.29 -3.05
CA ILE A 239 21.07 -12.49 -2.31
C ILE A 239 20.40 -11.71 -1.17
N ILE A 240 19.25 -11.06 -1.43
CA ILE A 240 18.51 -10.32 -0.39
C ILE A 240 18.07 -11.26 0.73
N LEU A 241 17.58 -12.46 0.41
CA LEU A 241 17.20 -13.45 1.41
C LEU A 241 18.40 -13.99 2.19
N LEU A 242 19.55 -14.21 1.55
CA LEU A 242 20.79 -14.61 2.22
C LEU A 242 21.32 -13.54 3.16
N ILE A 243 21.26 -12.27 2.76
CA ILE A 243 21.57 -11.13 3.61
C ILE A 243 20.59 -11.11 4.79
N GLY A 244 19.28 -11.19 4.54
CA GLY A 244 18.25 -11.24 5.57
C GLY A 244 18.46 -12.39 6.56
N TYR A 245 18.87 -13.56 6.09
CA TYR A 245 19.23 -14.70 6.93
C TYR A 245 20.45 -14.41 7.80
N LYS A 246 21.54 -13.87 7.21
CA LYS A 246 22.78 -13.53 7.94
C LYS A 246 22.54 -12.47 9.03
N PHE A 247 21.68 -11.49 8.76
CA PHE A 247 21.31 -10.43 9.71
C PHE A 247 20.15 -10.83 10.65
N LYS A 248 19.64 -12.07 10.56
CA LYS A 248 18.49 -12.57 11.34
C LYS A 248 17.19 -11.78 11.15
N TRP A 249 17.04 -11.08 10.03
CA TRP A 249 15.78 -10.45 9.61
C TRP A 249 14.83 -11.45 8.95
N TYR A 250 15.35 -12.59 8.51
CA TYR A 250 14.59 -13.71 7.97
C TYR A 250 14.99 -15.00 8.68
N THR A 251 14.02 -15.69 9.30
CA THR A 251 14.26 -16.92 10.07
C THR A 251 13.46 -18.11 9.51
N PRO A 252 13.93 -18.71 8.40
CA PRO A 252 13.20 -19.81 7.75
C PRO A 252 13.13 -21.06 8.63
N GLY A 253 12.00 -21.77 8.57
CA GLY A 253 11.87 -23.13 9.10
C GLY A 253 11.27 -23.26 10.50
N GLY A 254 10.84 -22.17 11.13
CA GLY A 254 10.04 -22.22 12.35
C GLY A 254 8.55 -22.48 12.07
N PRO A 255 7.76 -22.95 13.06
CA PRO A 255 6.31 -22.92 12.92
C PRO A 255 5.84 -21.46 12.84
N LEU A 256 4.90 -21.17 11.93
CA LEU A 256 4.32 -19.84 11.79
C LEU A 256 3.79 -19.35 13.16
N PRO A 257 4.12 -18.11 13.59
CA PRO A 257 3.61 -17.59 14.84
C PRO A 257 2.08 -17.62 14.85
N LYS A 258 1.50 -18.28 15.87
CA LYS A 258 0.04 -18.38 16.01
C LYS A 258 -0.53 -17.01 16.40
N GLY A 259 -1.63 -16.65 15.76
CA GLY A 259 -2.36 -15.42 16.06
C GLY A 259 -2.92 -15.40 17.48
N ARG A 260 -2.73 -14.29 18.18
CA ARG A 260 -3.12 -14.11 19.59
C ARG A 260 -4.63 -13.88 19.79
N ALA A 261 -5.39 -13.59 18.73
CA ALA A 261 -6.81 -13.26 18.82
C ALA A 261 -7.63 -14.37 19.52
N LYS A 262 -7.40 -15.65 19.17
CA LYS A 262 -8.10 -16.79 19.79
C LYS A 262 -7.59 -17.15 21.19
N LEU A 263 -6.34 -16.84 21.50
CA LEU A 263 -5.73 -17.11 22.81
C LEU A 263 -6.29 -16.14 23.87
N ASN A 264 -6.46 -14.87 23.50
CA ASN A 264 -7.00 -13.85 24.39
C ASN A 264 -8.48 -14.10 24.74
N LEU A 265 -9.30 -14.53 23.78
CA LEU A 265 -10.71 -14.90 24.03
C LEU A 265 -10.83 -16.10 24.98
N GLY A 266 -10.04 -17.16 24.75
CA GLY A 266 -10.04 -18.32 25.64
C GLY A 266 -9.51 -18.04 27.05
N GLN A 267 -8.72 -16.97 27.23
CA GLN A 267 -8.30 -16.48 28.56
C GLN A 267 -9.37 -15.58 29.20
N GLN A 268 -10.03 -14.72 28.42
CA GLN A 268 -11.17 -13.92 28.89
C GLN A 268 -12.33 -14.81 29.35
N GLU A 269 -12.77 -15.77 28.52
CA GLU A 269 -13.84 -16.72 28.87
C GLU A 269 -13.51 -17.53 30.12
N LYS A 270 -12.24 -17.94 30.31
CA LYS A 270 -11.79 -18.64 31.52
C LYS A 270 -11.76 -17.72 32.75
N SER A 271 -11.40 -16.45 32.59
CA SER A 271 -11.41 -15.47 33.69
C SER A 271 -12.83 -15.10 34.11
N GLU A 272 -13.76 -14.97 33.16
CA GLU A 272 -15.17 -14.71 33.43
C GLU A 272 -15.88 -15.92 34.05
N ALA A 273 -15.52 -17.13 33.63
CA ALA A 273 -16.01 -18.36 34.25
C ALA A 273 -15.44 -18.59 35.67
N ALA A 274 -14.24 -18.10 35.97
CA ALA A 274 -13.64 -18.16 37.30
C ALA A 274 -14.11 -17.04 38.24
N ALA A 275 -14.70 -15.98 37.69
CA ALA A 275 -15.28 -14.86 38.44
C ALA A 275 -16.78 -15.03 38.75
N LYS A 276 -17.40 -16.12 38.28
CA LYS A 276 -18.77 -16.55 38.62
C LYS A 276 -18.73 -17.71 39.60
#